data_AF-A0A943Q0N9-F1
#
_entry.id   AF-A0A943Q0N9-F1
#
_cell.length_a   1.000
_cell.length_b   1.000
_cell.length_c   1.000
_cell.angle_alpha   90.00
_cell.angle_beta   90.00
_cell.angle_gamma   90.00
#
_symmetry.space_group_name_H-M   'P 1'
#
loop_
_entity.id
_entity.type
_entity.pdbx_description
1 polymer ?
#
loop_
_entity_poly.entity_id
_entity_poly.type
_entity_poly.pdbx_seq_one_letter_code
_entity_poly.pdbx_strand_id
1 'polypeptide(L)'
;ITGIGAGSGPFRAAGKGIIKLGFTLAEVLITLGIIGVVAAMTLPSITASKQREELKASLKKNYSIIQQVFLHLALDNGGSLRPADIGAWTLKKDMMKYMKVLKDCGYGTLEADACVSNMYNNPELSSTKYKTFDGRTISSLDYFDDGQFILSDGSFYMLENKKGSIYISVDVNSINKNPNQWGYDLFTFQLTDKGKLLPMGAEGTDYTDDTYCSKSSTDKYNGIACANKAISDKDYWKNL
;
A
#
# COMPACT_ATOMS: atom_id res chain seq x y z
N ILE A 1 -59.51 87.88 -15.33
CA ILE A 1 -59.22 87.12 -16.57
C ILE A 1 -58.29 85.98 -16.18
N THR A 2 -58.79 84.74 -16.26
CA THR A 2 -58.12 83.41 -16.39
C THR A 2 -56.79 83.15 -15.65
N GLY A 3 -56.58 82.06 -14.91
CA GLY A 3 -57.31 80.80 -14.84
C GLY A 3 -56.63 79.74 -13.95
N ILE A 4 -57.40 78.67 -13.69
CA ILE A 4 -57.02 77.24 -13.67
C ILE A 4 -56.02 76.80 -12.57
N GLY A 5 -56.51 75.94 -11.67
CA GLY A 5 -55.78 75.39 -10.54
C GLY A 5 -55.03 74.09 -10.80
N ALA A 6 -54.38 73.61 -9.74
CA ALA A 6 -54.02 72.21 -9.43
C ALA A 6 -53.44 72.25 -8.02
N GLY A 7 -54.02 71.60 -7.01
CA GLY A 7 -53.82 70.16 -6.83
C GLY A 7 -52.51 69.90 -6.07
N SER A 8 -52.43 70.30 -4.81
CA SER A 8 -51.28 70.01 -3.93
C SER A 8 -51.45 68.63 -3.28
N GLY A 9 -51.14 67.58 -4.03
CA GLY A 9 -50.90 66.24 -3.49
C GLY A 9 -49.39 65.94 -3.49
N PRO A 10 -48.82 65.32 -2.45
CA PRO A 10 -47.40 65.01 -2.43
C PRO A 10 -47.11 63.87 -3.42
N PHE A 11 -46.31 64.16 -4.45
CA PHE A 11 -45.74 63.16 -5.34
C PHE A 11 -44.81 62.24 -4.55
N ARG A 12 -45.23 60.99 -4.34
CA ARG A 12 -44.34 59.90 -3.93
C ARG A 12 -43.68 59.33 -5.18
N ALA A 13 -42.37 59.58 -5.35
CA ALA A 13 -41.56 58.86 -6.31
C ALA A 13 -41.45 57.39 -5.87
N ALA A 14 -42.15 56.50 -6.56
CA ALA A 14 -42.00 55.05 -6.37
C ALA A 14 -40.66 54.61 -6.99
N GLY A 15 -39.61 54.58 -6.16
CA GLY A 15 -38.37 53.91 -6.51
C GLY A 15 -38.63 52.42 -6.70
N LYS A 16 -38.49 51.93 -7.94
CA LYS A 16 -38.61 50.51 -8.27
C LYS A 16 -37.37 49.79 -7.73
N GLY A 17 -37.44 49.36 -6.47
CA GLY A 17 -36.38 48.57 -5.85
C GLY A 17 -36.22 47.24 -6.59
N ILE A 18 -35.05 47.00 -7.15
CA ILE A 18 -34.67 45.68 -7.66
C ILE A 18 -34.53 44.80 -6.41
N ILE A 19 -35.52 43.93 -6.16
CA ILE A 19 -35.43 42.93 -5.09
C ILE A 19 -34.31 41.98 -5.49
N LYS A 20 -33.17 42.03 -4.80
CA LYS A 20 -32.15 40.99 -4.90
C LYS A 20 -32.73 39.72 -4.28
N LEU A 21 -33.08 38.76 -5.12
CA LEU A 21 -33.45 37.41 -4.69
C LEU A 21 -32.21 36.78 -4.03
N GLY A 22 -32.29 36.56 -2.72
CA GLY A 22 -31.26 35.87 -1.94
C GLY A 22 -31.84 34.57 -1.38
N PHE A 23 -30.98 33.56 -1.22
CA PHE A 23 -31.36 32.31 -0.59
C PHE A 23 -31.81 32.54 0.85
N THR A 24 -32.88 31.86 1.26
CA THR A 24 -33.32 31.92 2.66
C THR A 24 -32.39 31.08 3.53
N LEU A 25 -32.28 31.41 4.83
CA LEU A 25 -31.50 30.60 5.78
C LEU A 25 -31.97 29.13 5.79
N ALA A 26 -33.28 28.90 5.70
CA ALA A 26 -33.86 27.57 5.63
C ALA A 26 -33.42 26.82 4.36
N GLU A 27 -33.40 27.48 3.20
CA GLU A 27 -32.96 26.89 1.94
C GLU A 27 -31.48 26.51 1.96
N VAL A 28 -30.62 27.35 2.53
CA VAL A 28 -29.20 27.04 2.72
C VAL A 28 -28.99 25.88 3.72
N LEU A 29 -29.76 25.84 4.81
CA LEU A 29 -29.65 24.76 5.81
C LEU A 29 -30.13 23.42 5.27
N ILE A 30 -31.22 23.38 4.49
CA ILE A 30 -31.72 22.15 3.86
C ILE A 30 -30.70 21.64 2.84
N THR A 31 -30.15 22.52 1.99
CA THR A 31 -29.15 22.13 0.98
C THR A 31 -27.86 21.61 1.62
N LEU A 32 -27.33 22.30 2.64
CA LEU A 32 -26.18 21.82 3.40
C LEU A 32 -26.47 20.52 4.16
N GLY A 33 -27.67 20.36 4.69
CA GLY A 33 -28.13 19.12 5.34
C GLY A 33 -28.14 17.94 4.37
N ILE A 34 -28.69 18.11 3.17
CA ILE A 34 -28.72 17.07 2.14
C ILE A 34 -27.31 16.70 1.68
N ILE A 35 -26.47 17.71 1.36
CA ILE A 35 -25.07 17.47 0.94
C ILE A 35 -24.30 16.77 2.06
N GLY A 36 -24.51 17.16 3.33
CA GLY A 36 -23.86 16.55 4.49
C GLY A 36 -24.19 15.06 4.63
N VAL A 37 -25.46 14.69 4.51
CA VAL A 37 -25.90 13.27 4.59
C VAL A 37 -25.33 12.47 3.42
N VAL A 38 -25.42 12.97 2.19
CA VAL A 38 -24.92 12.27 1.01
C VAL A 38 -23.39 12.11 1.07
N ALA A 39 -22.66 13.15 1.47
CA ALA A 39 -21.21 13.10 1.63
C ALA A 39 -20.80 12.09 2.72
N ALA A 40 -21.49 12.06 3.86
CA ALA A 40 -21.21 11.11 4.94
C ALA A 40 -21.37 9.64 4.51
N MET A 41 -22.33 9.35 3.63
CA MET A 41 -22.55 7.98 3.11
C MET A 41 -21.57 7.61 1.99
N THR A 42 -21.14 8.57 1.16
CA THR A 42 -20.36 8.30 -0.06
C THR A 42 -18.85 8.37 0.15
N LEU A 43 -18.38 9.30 0.99
CA LEU A 43 -16.94 9.51 1.21
C LEU A 43 -16.21 8.26 1.72
N PRO A 44 -16.72 7.51 2.74
CA PRO A 44 -16.01 6.33 3.23
C PRO A 44 -15.85 5.23 2.17
N SER A 45 -16.86 5.05 1.32
CA SER A 45 -16.84 4.02 0.26
C SER A 45 -15.83 4.36 -0.83
N ILE A 46 -15.83 5.62 -1.28
CA ILE A 46 -14.92 6.09 -2.33
C ILE A 46 -13.47 6.11 -1.84
N THR A 47 -13.22 6.56 -0.60
CA THR A 47 -11.85 6.58 -0.04
C THR A 47 -11.30 5.17 0.10
N ALA A 48 -12.08 4.23 0.61
CA ALA A 48 -11.67 2.83 0.70
C ALA A 48 -11.40 2.23 -0.69
N SER A 49 -12.25 2.50 -1.69
CA SER A 49 -12.03 2.02 -3.05
C SER A 49 -10.76 2.61 -3.68
N LYS A 50 -10.49 3.90 -3.46
CA LYS A 50 -9.28 4.55 -3.95
C LYS A 50 -8.02 3.94 -3.31
N GLN A 51 -8.02 3.73 -2.01
CA GLN A 51 -6.90 3.12 -1.29
C GLN A 51 -6.57 1.73 -1.84
N ARG A 52 -7.58 0.89 -2.14
CA ARG A 52 -7.36 -0.45 -2.72
C ARG A 52 -6.76 -0.40 -4.12
N GLU A 53 -7.19 0.53 -4.97
CA GLU A 53 -6.58 0.70 -6.29
C GLU A 53 -5.15 1.27 -6.19
N GLU A 54 -4.86 2.13 -5.22
CA GLU A 54 -3.49 2.61 -4.94
C GLU A 54 -2.57 1.45 -4.50
N LEU A 55 -3.03 0.58 -3.58
CA LEU A 55 -2.29 -0.61 -3.15
C LEU A 55 -2.00 -1.55 -4.31
N LYS A 56 -3.01 -1.85 -5.13
CA LYS A 56 -2.89 -2.70 -6.31
C LYS A 56 -1.91 -2.14 -7.33
N ALA A 57 -1.98 -0.83 -7.61
CA ALA A 57 -1.05 -0.16 -8.52
C ALA A 57 0.38 -0.20 -7.97
N SER A 58 0.54 0.05 -6.66
CA SER A 58 1.83 0.00 -5.98
C SER A 58 2.43 -1.40 -5.97
N LEU A 59 1.62 -2.44 -5.77
CA LEU A 59 2.06 -3.84 -5.86
C LEU A 59 2.60 -4.17 -7.26
N LYS A 60 1.86 -3.84 -8.32
CA LYS A 60 2.30 -4.09 -9.70
C LYS A 60 3.56 -3.32 -10.06
N LYS A 61 3.67 -2.09 -9.57
CA LYS A 61 4.87 -1.27 -9.72
C LYS A 61 6.07 -1.93 -9.05
N ASN A 62 5.95 -2.31 -7.77
CA ASN A 62 7.03 -2.96 -7.03
C ASN A 62 7.44 -4.29 -7.68
N TYR A 63 6.48 -5.10 -8.14
CA TYR A 63 6.79 -6.33 -8.89
C TYR A 63 7.59 -6.04 -10.18
N SER A 64 7.25 -4.98 -10.90
CA SER A 64 7.98 -4.56 -12.11
C SER A 64 9.40 -4.08 -11.77
N ILE A 65 9.55 -3.30 -10.70
CA ILE A 65 10.85 -2.82 -10.21
C ILE A 65 11.75 -4.00 -9.84
N ILE A 66 11.24 -4.99 -9.09
CA ILE A 66 12.03 -6.16 -8.71
C ILE A 66 12.49 -6.92 -9.96
N GLN A 67 11.60 -7.18 -10.92
CA GLN A 67 11.97 -7.83 -12.18
C GLN A 67 13.07 -7.07 -12.94
N GLN A 68 12.98 -5.75 -13.00
CA GLN A 68 14.01 -4.92 -13.63
C GLN A 68 15.36 -5.01 -12.91
N VAL A 69 15.36 -5.01 -11.57
CA VAL A 69 16.58 -5.16 -10.78
C VAL A 69 17.22 -6.53 -11.00
N PHE A 70 16.43 -7.61 -10.98
CA PHE A 70 16.96 -8.94 -11.27
C PHE A 70 17.48 -9.07 -12.70
N LEU A 71 16.87 -8.39 -13.68
CA LEU A 71 17.40 -8.31 -15.04
C LEU A 71 18.77 -7.61 -15.07
N HIS A 72 18.94 -6.50 -14.36
CA HIS A 72 20.25 -5.82 -14.28
C HIS A 72 21.31 -6.67 -13.58
N LEU A 73 20.95 -7.32 -12.47
CA LEU A 73 21.85 -8.21 -11.74
C LEU A 73 22.24 -9.43 -12.57
N ALA A 74 21.31 -9.98 -13.35
CA ALA A 74 21.58 -11.03 -14.32
C ALA A 74 22.63 -10.58 -15.35
N LEU A 75 22.47 -9.39 -15.94
CA LEU A 75 23.41 -8.84 -16.93
C LEU A 75 24.82 -8.65 -16.37
N ASP A 76 24.94 -8.14 -15.14
CA ASP A 76 26.25 -7.96 -14.47
C ASP A 76 26.97 -9.28 -14.18
N ASN A 77 26.22 -10.34 -13.90
CA ASN A 77 26.75 -11.67 -13.56
C ASN A 77 26.88 -12.61 -14.77
N GLY A 78 26.79 -12.08 -15.99
CA GLY A 78 27.02 -12.84 -17.22
C GLY A 78 25.82 -13.68 -17.69
N GLY A 79 24.60 -13.36 -17.26
CA GLY A 79 23.38 -13.99 -17.76
C GLY A 79 22.41 -14.39 -16.65
N SER A 80 21.97 -15.64 -16.63
CA SER A 80 20.94 -16.09 -15.67
C SER A 80 21.44 -15.97 -14.22
N LEU A 81 20.60 -15.43 -13.34
CA LEU A 81 20.86 -15.34 -11.91
C LEU A 81 19.92 -16.28 -11.16
N ARG A 82 20.48 -17.31 -10.52
CA ARG A 82 19.71 -18.24 -9.69
C ARG A 82 20.05 -18.02 -8.22
N PRO A 83 19.19 -18.48 -7.29
CA PRO A 83 19.47 -18.40 -5.85
C PRO A 83 20.81 -19.03 -5.44
N ALA A 84 21.27 -20.04 -6.16
CA ALA A 84 22.56 -20.70 -5.90
C ALA A 84 23.78 -19.84 -6.26
N ASP A 85 23.61 -18.88 -7.18
CA ASP A 85 24.66 -18.00 -7.68
C ASP A 85 24.79 -16.72 -6.80
N ILE A 86 23.80 -16.47 -5.92
CA ILE A 86 23.76 -15.33 -5.01
C ILE A 86 24.34 -15.73 -3.65
N GLY A 87 25.28 -14.93 -3.15
CA GLY A 87 25.84 -15.11 -1.81
C GLY A 87 24.81 -14.79 -0.74
N ALA A 88 24.86 -15.52 0.39
CA ALA A 88 24.01 -15.18 1.53
C ALA A 88 24.31 -13.75 2.00
N TRP A 89 23.27 -13.00 2.40
CA TRP A 89 23.36 -11.59 2.84
C TRP A 89 23.88 -10.57 1.81
N THR A 90 24.23 -10.96 0.57
CA THR A 90 24.75 -10.01 -0.45
C THR A 90 23.66 -9.30 -1.26
N LEU A 91 22.49 -9.93 -1.42
CA LEU A 91 21.42 -9.46 -2.30
C LEU A 91 20.97 -8.03 -1.99
N LYS A 92 20.91 -7.64 -0.72
CA LYS A 92 20.53 -6.28 -0.31
C LYS A 92 21.39 -5.23 -1.02
N LYS A 93 22.70 -5.36 -0.88
CA LYS A 93 23.68 -4.41 -1.46
C LYS A 93 23.57 -4.37 -2.98
N ASP A 94 23.32 -5.51 -3.61
CA ASP A 94 23.18 -5.62 -5.05
C ASP A 94 21.89 -4.97 -5.57
N MET A 95 20.76 -5.18 -4.89
CA MET A 95 19.49 -4.53 -5.24
C MET A 95 19.55 -3.01 -5.04
N MET A 96 20.16 -2.55 -3.94
CA MET A 96 20.27 -1.12 -3.62
C MET A 96 21.04 -0.31 -4.69
N LYS A 97 21.92 -0.93 -5.49
CA LYS A 97 22.62 -0.26 -6.60
C LYS A 97 21.65 0.21 -7.69
N TYR A 98 20.56 -0.52 -7.89
CA TYR A 98 19.60 -0.31 -8.98
C TYR A 98 18.28 0.32 -8.52
N MET A 99 18.13 0.56 -7.22
CA MET A 99 16.92 1.12 -6.63
C MET A 99 17.19 2.51 -6.03
N LYS A 100 16.16 3.36 -6.03
CA LYS A 100 16.21 4.69 -5.39
C LYS A 100 15.97 4.55 -3.89
N VAL A 101 17.00 4.14 -3.16
CA VAL A 101 16.92 3.93 -1.72
C VAL A 101 16.89 5.27 -0.99
N LEU A 102 15.94 5.42 -0.07
CA LEU A 102 15.81 6.54 0.84
C LEU A 102 16.52 6.27 2.18
N LYS A 103 16.37 5.05 2.70
CA LYS A 103 16.95 4.64 3.99
C LYS A 103 17.36 3.18 3.93
N ASP A 104 18.62 2.90 4.29
CA ASP A 104 19.08 1.54 4.62
C ASP A 104 18.65 1.25 6.06
N CYS A 105 17.92 0.16 6.25
CA CYS A 105 17.46 -0.31 7.56
C CYS A 105 18.34 -1.47 8.06
N GLY A 106 19.55 -1.64 7.52
CA GLY A 106 20.48 -2.65 7.99
C GLY A 106 20.03 -4.08 7.70
N TYR A 107 20.38 -4.97 8.61
CA TYR A 107 19.91 -6.34 8.66
C TYR A 107 18.93 -6.50 9.82
N GLY A 108 17.90 -7.32 9.67
CA GLY A 108 16.85 -7.44 10.68
C GLY A 108 17.29 -8.14 11.96
N THR A 109 18.43 -8.85 11.97
CA THR A 109 18.72 -9.82 13.04
C THR A 109 19.21 -9.24 14.37
N LEU A 110 20.02 -8.19 14.44
CA LEU A 110 20.59 -7.73 15.74
C LEU A 110 21.03 -6.24 15.75
N GLU A 111 20.70 -5.47 14.71
CA GLU A 111 21.19 -4.09 14.56
C GLU A 111 20.20 -3.08 15.16
N ALA A 112 20.72 -2.05 15.86
CA ALA A 112 19.91 -0.95 16.39
C ALA A 112 19.18 -0.14 15.31
N ASP A 113 19.64 -0.24 14.05
CA ASP A 113 19.10 0.48 12.89
C ASP A 113 18.04 -0.31 12.11
N ALA A 114 17.73 -1.55 12.54
CA ALA A 114 16.69 -2.37 11.94
C ALA A 114 15.31 -1.69 11.99
N CYS A 115 14.63 -1.60 10.85
CA CYS A 115 13.27 -1.06 10.79
C CYS A 115 12.24 -2.08 11.31
N VAL A 116 12.53 -3.37 11.15
CA VAL A 116 11.81 -4.51 11.73
C VAL A 116 12.84 -5.45 12.36
N SER A 117 12.99 -5.43 13.68
CA SER A 117 13.95 -6.29 14.38
C SER A 117 13.44 -7.72 14.55
N ASN A 118 14.31 -8.71 14.28
CA ASN A 118 14.16 -10.13 14.59
C ASN A 118 15.19 -10.55 15.64
N MET A 119 14.88 -10.36 16.92
CA MET A 119 15.80 -10.64 18.01
C MET A 119 15.74 -12.11 18.46
N TYR A 120 16.52 -12.98 17.79
CA TYR A 120 16.57 -14.42 18.10
C TYR A 120 16.81 -14.76 19.58
N ASN A 121 17.73 -14.04 20.23
CA ASN A 121 18.10 -14.30 21.62
C ASN A 121 17.13 -13.66 22.63
N ASN A 122 16.24 -12.77 22.18
CA ASN A 122 15.23 -12.15 23.02
C ASN A 122 13.97 -11.82 22.19
N PRO A 123 13.11 -12.83 21.94
CA PRO A 123 11.94 -12.68 21.06
C PRO A 123 10.95 -11.61 21.51
N GLU A 124 10.95 -11.22 22.79
CA GLU A 124 10.11 -10.12 23.31
C GLU A 124 10.52 -8.74 22.77
N LEU A 125 11.74 -8.62 22.27
CA LEU A 125 12.27 -7.41 21.63
C LEU A 125 12.15 -7.44 20.10
N SER A 126 11.63 -8.52 19.53
CA SER A 126 11.31 -8.59 18.11
C SER A 126 10.12 -7.67 17.79
N SER A 127 10.11 -7.16 16.56
CA SER A 127 9.03 -6.31 16.08
C SER A 127 7.70 -7.05 16.06
N THR A 128 6.64 -6.39 16.52
CA THR A 128 5.26 -6.91 16.45
C THR A 128 4.43 -6.22 15.37
N LYS A 129 5.10 -5.50 14.46
CA LYS A 129 4.47 -4.55 13.54
C LYS A 129 3.63 -5.22 12.45
N TYR A 130 4.10 -6.34 11.93
CA TYR A 130 3.46 -7.04 10.82
C TYR A 130 2.54 -8.17 11.28
N LYS A 131 1.46 -8.35 10.53
CA LYS A 131 0.41 -9.35 10.80
C LYS A 131 0.27 -10.34 9.65
N THR A 132 -0.12 -11.56 9.97
CA THR A 132 -0.57 -12.57 9.00
C THR A 132 -1.88 -12.11 8.35
N PHE A 133 -2.29 -12.76 7.26
CA PHE A 133 -3.47 -12.37 6.49
C PHE A 133 -4.78 -12.43 7.29
N ASP A 134 -4.86 -13.23 8.34
CA ASP A 134 -6.00 -13.28 9.28
C ASP A 134 -5.88 -12.30 10.46
N GLY A 135 -4.82 -11.47 10.50
CA GLY A 135 -4.66 -10.36 11.44
C GLY A 135 -3.91 -10.68 12.73
N ARG A 136 -3.37 -11.89 12.90
CA ARG A 136 -2.50 -12.23 14.03
C ARG A 136 -1.10 -11.67 13.82
N THR A 137 -0.41 -11.31 14.89
CA THR A 137 1.00 -10.88 14.80
C THR A 137 1.87 -12.01 14.23
N ILE A 138 2.75 -11.69 13.28
CA ILE A 138 3.72 -12.64 12.76
C ILE A 138 4.72 -12.98 13.89
N SER A 139 4.83 -14.26 14.22
CA SER A 139 5.64 -14.73 15.35
C SER A 139 7.08 -15.10 15.00
N SER A 140 7.41 -15.22 13.71
CA SER A 140 8.76 -15.51 13.21
C SER A 140 9.05 -14.56 12.05
N LEU A 141 10.06 -13.71 12.23
CA LEU A 141 10.47 -12.69 11.28
C LEU A 141 11.71 -13.12 10.49
N ASP A 142 11.99 -14.44 10.48
CA ASP A 142 13.17 -15.02 9.83
C ASP A 142 13.22 -14.58 8.36
N TYR A 143 12.09 -14.59 7.65
CA TYR A 143 12.04 -14.17 6.23
C TYR A 143 12.22 -12.68 5.96
N PHE A 144 12.49 -11.87 6.99
CA PHE A 144 12.65 -10.43 6.86
C PHE A 144 14.02 -9.93 7.34
N ASP A 145 14.92 -10.83 7.73
CA ASP A 145 16.07 -10.45 8.53
C ASP A 145 17.42 -10.38 7.77
N ASP A 146 17.47 -10.88 6.53
CA ASP A 146 18.67 -10.86 5.67
C ASP A 146 18.88 -9.53 4.91
N GLY A 147 17.97 -8.57 5.07
CA GLY A 147 18.19 -7.19 4.62
C GLY A 147 16.92 -6.36 4.52
N GLN A 148 17.02 -5.10 4.93
CA GLN A 148 15.88 -4.19 4.95
C GLN A 148 16.23 -2.80 4.40
N PHE A 149 15.36 -2.21 3.59
CA PHE A 149 15.54 -0.83 3.10
C PHE A 149 14.23 -0.20 2.63
N ILE A 150 14.16 1.12 2.67
CA ILE A 150 13.00 1.92 2.24
C ILE A 150 13.37 2.66 0.95
N LEU A 151 12.49 2.62 -0.05
CA LEU A 151 12.63 3.39 -1.28
C LEU A 151 12.11 4.82 -1.14
N SER A 152 12.49 5.71 -2.06
CA SER A 152 12.06 7.11 -2.09
C SER A 152 10.54 7.29 -2.23
N ASP A 153 9.82 6.28 -2.73
CA ASP A 153 8.36 6.31 -2.82
C ASP A 153 7.66 5.78 -1.56
N GLY A 154 8.42 5.39 -0.55
CA GLY A 154 7.94 4.86 0.73
C GLY A 154 7.80 3.35 0.78
N SER A 155 7.96 2.62 -0.33
CA SER A 155 7.90 1.15 -0.35
C SER A 155 9.02 0.57 0.52
N PHE A 156 8.70 -0.40 1.36
CA PHE A 156 9.64 -0.99 2.31
C PHE A 156 9.92 -2.45 1.95
N TYR A 157 11.20 -2.76 1.76
CA TYR A 157 11.69 -4.06 1.31
C TYR A 157 12.32 -4.80 2.47
N MET A 158 12.00 -6.09 2.56
CA MET A 158 12.53 -7.06 3.51
C MET A 158 12.95 -8.30 2.73
N LEU A 159 14.17 -8.79 2.95
CA LEU A 159 14.75 -9.88 2.20
C LEU A 159 14.98 -11.10 3.10
N GLU A 160 14.69 -12.26 2.55
CA GLU A 160 15.32 -13.54 2.90
C GLU A 160 16.33 -13.85 1.78
N ASN A 161 17.58 -14.01 2.14
CA ASN A 161 18.69 -14.33 1.25
C ASN A 161 19.58 -15.42 1.87
N LYS A 162 18.97 -16.59 2.06
CA LYS A 162 19.67 -17.81 2.40
C LYS A 162 20.11 -18.53 1.12
N LYS A 163 21.27 -19.19 1.18
CA LYS A 163 21.78 -19.95 0.03
C LYS A 163 20.75 -20.98 -0.44
N GLY A 164 20.23 -20.79 -1.66
CA GLY A 164 19.23 -21.67 -2.29
C GLY A 164 17.77 -21.20 -2.19
N SER A 165 17.43 -20.22 -1.34
CA SER A 165 16.07 -19.69 -1.19
C SER A 165 16.10 -18.18 -1.05
N ILE A 166 15.50 -17.46 -2.00
CA ILE A 166 15.43 -16.01 -2.00
C ILE A 166 13.98 -15.56 -2.01
N TYR A 167 13.58 -14.88 -0.94
CA TYR A 167 12.29 -14.23 -0.84
C TYR A 167 12.46 -12.72 -0.73
N ILE A 168 11.66 -11.98 -1.49
CA ILE A 168 11.59 -10.52 -1.42
C ILE A 168 10.19 -10.17 -0.96
N SER A 169 10.08 -9.66 0.25
CA SER A 169 8.82 -9.15 0.80
C SER A 169 8.80 -7.62 0.70
N VAL A 170 7.70 -7.07 0.19
CA VAL A 170 7.54 -5.63 0.00
C VAL A 170 6.24 -5.17 0.63
N ASP A 171 6.36 -4.22 1.53
CA ASP A 171 5.28 -3.35 1.96
C ASP A 171 5.13 -2.21 0.94
N VAL A 172 3.97 -2.15 0.29
CA VAL A 172 3.71 -1.29 -0.86
C VAL A 172 3.12 0.08 -0.50
N ASN A 173 2.74 0.33 0.76
CA ASN A 173 2.12 1.59 1.21
C ASN A 173 2.94 2.35 2.24
N SER A 174 4.06 1.77 2.70
CA SER A 174 5.01 2.22 3.71
C SER A 174 4.77 1.61 5.07
N ILE A 175 5.88 1.24 5.71
CA ILE A 175 5.95 0.66 7.06
C ILE A 175 5.14 1.43 8.13
N ASN A 176 4.88 2.72 7.97
CA ASN A 176 4.15 3.54 8.95
C ASN A 176 2.66 3.70 8.63
N LYS A 177 2.17 3.08 7.56
CA LYS A 177 0.75 3.05 7.21
C LYS A 177 0.17 1.67 7.54
N ASN A 178 -0.96 1.68 8.22
CA ASN A 178 -1.71 0.47 8.52
C ASN A 178 -2.38 -0.08 7.24
N PRO A 179 -2.68 -1.39 7.17
CA PRO A 179 -2.63 -2.36 8.29
C PRO A 179 -1.27 -3.02 8.62
N ASN A 180 -0.24 -2.92 7.78
CA ASN A 180 0.99 -3.72 7.91
C ASN A 180 0.65 -5.23 7.99
N GLN A 181 -0.04 -5.74 6.98
CA GLN A 181 -0.62 -7.07 6.96
C GLN A 181 -0.29 -7.80 5.66
N TRP A 182 0.20 -9.02 5.81
CA TRP A 182 0.54 -9.92 4.71
C TRP A 182 -0.71 -10.22 3.88
N GLY A 183 -0.63 -10.04 2.57
CA GLY A 183 -1.78 -10.11 1.65
C GLY A 183 -2.60 -8.82 1.57
N TYR A 184 -2.34 -7.80 2.38
CA TYR A 184 -3.05 -6.52 2.29
C TYR A 184 -2.16 -5.42 1.69
N ASP A 185 -1.06 -5.13 2.36
CA ASP A 185 -0.03 -4.18 1.92
C ASP A 185 1.38 -4.79 1.89
N LEU A 186 1.60 -5.91 2.60
CA LEU A 186 2.82 -6.71 2.52
C LEU A 186 2.63 -7.89 1.54
N PHE A 187 3.54 -8.04 0.58
CA PHE A 187 3.50 -9.11 -0.43
C PHE A 187 4.87 -9.71 -0.68
N THR A 188 4.93 -11.03 -0.91
CA THR A 188 6.19 -11.76 -1.08
C THR A 188 6.35 -12.30 -2.50
N PHE A 189 7.57 -12.21 -3.00
CA PHE A 189 8.02 -12.73 -4.29
C PHE A 189 9.17 -13.71 -4.07
N GLN A 190 9.29 -14.71 -4.93
CA GLN A 190 10.36 -15.70 -4.89
C GLN A 190 11.18 -15.65 -6.16
N LEU A 191 12.50 -15.67 -6.02
CA LEU A 191 13.37 -16.07 -7.12
C LEU A 191 13.45 -17.60 -7.13
N THR A 192 12.85 -18.23 -8.13
CA THR A 192 12.87 -19.68 -8.29
C THR A 192 14.28 -20.20 -8.58
N ASP A 193 14.50 -21.49 -8.35
CA ASP A 193 15.72 -22.22 -8.73
C ASP A 193 16.10 -22.06 -10.22
N LYS A 194 15.09 -21.85 -11.07
CA LYS A 194 15.20 -21.56 -12.51
C LYS A 194 15.58 -20.10 -12.82
N GLY A 195 15.82 -19.26 -11.82
CA GLY A 195 16.16 -17.85 -11.98
C GLY A 195 15.00 -16.96 -12.45
N LYS A 196 13.75 -17.43 -12.29
CA LYS A 196 12.54 -16.63 -12.59
C LYS A 196 11.98 -16.03 -11.30
N LEU A 197 11.70 -14.74 -11.32
CA LEU A 197 11.00 -14.05 -10.23
C LEU A 197 9.49 -14.22 -10.38
N LEU A 198 8.86 -14.91 -9.44
CA LEU A 198 7.42 -15.16 -9.41
C LEU A 198 6.77 -14.53 -8.17
N PRO A 199 5.52 -14.06 -8.27
CA PRO A 199 4.75 -13.76 -7.08
C PRO A 199 4.48 -15.04 -6.32
N MET A 200 4.68 -15.02 -5.01
CA MET A 200 4.43 -16.20 -4.17
C MET A 200 2.96 -16.63 -4.28
N GLY A 201 2.73 -17.94 -4.31
CA GLY A 201 1.44 -18.56 -4.62
C GLY A 201 1.22 -18.86 -6.11
N ALA A 202 2.21 -18.58 -6.96
CA ALA A 202 2.23 -19.01 -8.35
C ALA A 202 2.74 -20.46 -8.47
N GLU A 203 2.46 -21.11 -9.58
CA GLU A 203 2.99 -22.44 -9.85
C GLU A 203 4.54 -22.42 -9.85
N GLY A 204 5.14 -23.29 -9.05
CA GLY A 204 6.60 -23.38 -8.89
C GLY A 204 7.19 -22.51 -7.79
N THR A 205 6.37 -21.86 -6.95
CA THR A 205 6.82 -21.22 -5.70
C THR A 205 6.65 -22.14 -4.50
N ASP A 206 7.39 -21.89 -3.42
CA ASP A 206 7.49 -22.76 -2.25
C ASP A 206 6.20 -22.80 -1.41
N TYR A 207 5.41 -21.72 -1.46
CA TYR A 207 4.12 -21.62 -0.76
C TYR A 207 2.97 -21.51 -1.75
N THR A 208 1.90 -22.28 -1.52
CA THR A 208 0.68 -22.29 -2.32
C THR A 208 -0.46 -21.54 -1.64
N ASP A 209 -1.45 -21.15 -2.43
CA ASP A 209 -2.52 -20.25 -2.03
C ASP A 209 -3.57 -20.89 -1.09
N ASP A 210 -3.76 -22.22 -1.13
CA ASP A 210 -4.77 -22.93 -0.33
C ASP A 210 -4.62 -22.71 1.18
N THR A 211 -3.39 -22.84 1.70
CA THR A 211 -3.09 -22.69 3.13
C THR A 211 -2.53 -21.31 3.46
N TYR A 212 -1.79 -20.71 2.53
CA TYR A 212 -1.01 -19.50 2.78
C TYR A 212 -1.59 -18.23 2.16
N CYS A 213 -2.82 -18.29 1.65
CA CYS A 213 -3.62 -17.11 1.32
C CYS A 213 -5.11 -17.34 1.61
N SER A 214 -5.45 -17.46 2.90
CA SER A 214 -6.84 -17.67 3.33
C SER A 214 -7.18 -16.93 4.62
N LYS A 215 -8.34 -16.26 4.66
CA LYS A 215 -8.83 -15.58 5.88
C LYS A 215 -9.16 -16.55 7.01
N SER A 216 -9.33 -17.85 6.73
CA SER A 216 -9.62 -18.88 7.74
C SER A 216 -8.40 -19.67 8.20
N SER A 217 -7.24 -19.47 7.56
CA SER A 217 -6.01 -20.19 7.91
C SER A 217 -5.35 -19.57 9.14
N THR A 218 -4.96 -20.43 10.09
CA THR A 218 -4.22 -20.03 11.30
C THR A 218 -2.72 -20.32 11.20
N ASP A 219 -2.22 -20.65 10.00
CA ASP A 219 -0.79 -20.87 9.80
C ASP A 219 0.01 -19.59 10.11
N LYS A 220 1.23 -19.74 10.62
CA LYS A 220 2.12 -18.63 10.98
C LYS A 220 2.64 -17.85 9.75
N TYR A 221 2.62 -18.46 8.57
CA TYR A 221 3.00 -17.83 7.31
C TYR A 221 1.79 -17.45 6.45
N ASN A 222 0.57 -17.45 7.01
CA ASN A 222 -0.62 -17.08 6.28
C ASN A 222 -0.51 -15.65 5.72
N GLY A 223 -0.69 -15.52 4.41
CA GLY A 223 -0.55 -14.30 3.62
C GLY A 223 0.68 -14.28 2.71
N ILE A 224 1.70 -15.11 2.96
CA ILE A 224 2.91 -15.12 2.14
C ILE A 224 2.60 -15.44 0.67
N ALA A 225 1.64 -16.32 0.39
CA ALA A 225 1.24 -16.74 -0.96
C ALA A 225 0.15 -15.85 -1.59
N CYS A 226 -0.21 -14.73 -0.96
CA CYS A 226 -1.26 -13.86 -1.49
C CYS A 226 -0.85 -13.00 -2.68
N ALA A 227 0.45 -12.85 -2.95
CA ALA A 227 0.94 -12.01 -4.05
C ALA A 227 0.40 -12.44 -5.41
N ASN A 228 0.36 -13.75 -5.69
CA ASN A 228 -0.14 -14.25 -6.96
C ASN A 228 -1.64 -13.96 -7.14
N LYS A 229 -2.46 -14.22 -6.12
CA LYS A 229 -3.90 -13.87 -6.12
C LYS A 229 -4.11 -12.37 -6.27
N ALA A 230 -3.37 -11.55 -5.53
CA ALA A 230 -3.48 -10.09 -5.60
C ALA A 230 -3.15 -9.51 -6.99
N ILE A 231 -2.30 -10.17 -7.77
CA ILE A 231 -1.93 -9.74 -9.12
C ILE A 231 -2.89 -10.29 -10.19
N SER A 232 -3.31 -11.56 -10.06
CA SER A 232 -4.04 -12.30 -11.10
C SER A 232 -5.56 -12.26 -10.96
N ASP A 233 -6.10 -12.26 -9.73
CA ASP A 233 -7.53 -12.27 -9.45
C ASP A 233 -8.11 -10.84 -9.46
N LYS A 234 -9.14 -10.64 -10.28
CA LYS A 234 -9.83 -9.35 -10.44
C LYS A 234 -10.66 -8.97 -9.23
N ASP A 235 -11.11 -9.95 -8.44
CA ASP A 235 -12.00 -9.76 -7.31
C ASP A 235 -11.28 -9.78 -5.96
N TYR A 236 -9.98 -10.13 -5.93
CA TYR A 236 -9.15 -10.11 -4.73
C TYR A 236 -9.30 -8.81 -3.93
N TRP A 237 -9.08 -7.68 -4.59
CA TRP A 237 -9.15 -6.34 -3.99
C TRP A 237 -10.57 -5.86 -3.70
N LYS A 238 -11.61 -6.56 -4.18
CA LYS A 238 -12.99 -6.24 -3.81
C LYS A 238 -13.40 -6.95 -2.52
N ASN A 239 -12.78 -8.10 -2.23
CA ASN A 239 -13.09 -8.98 -1.10
C ASN A 239 -12.15 -8.76 0.10
N LEU A 240 -11.25 -7.77 0.00
CA LEU A 240 -10.22 -7.46 0.99
C LEU A 240 -10.79 -6.74 2.21
#